data_AF-A0A0M3J993-F1
#
_entry.id   AF-A0A0M3J993-F1
#
_cell.length_a   1.000
_cell.length_b   1.000
_cell.length_c   1.000
_cell.angle_alpha   90.00
_cell.angle_beta   90.00
_cell.angle_gamma   90.00
#
_symmetry.space_group_name_H-M   'P 1'
#
loop_
_entity.id
_entity.type
_entity.pdbx_description
1 polymer ?
#
loop_
_entity_poly.entity_id
_entity_poly.type
_entity_poly.pdbx_seq_one_letter_code
_entity_poly.pdbx_strand_id
1 'polypeptide(L)'
;MCEIPLNIFPNIVNMLGQMTVDVNAMCLDPSVTYVLMIEQRETAPCEVLNPAVARCRLPKILDWGTKTVYFQPLSGLANDEKAYIGYIYFGNS
;
A
#
# COMPACT_ATOMS: atom_id res chain seq x y z
N MET A 1 20.25 -5.82 6.46
CA MET A 1 19.01 -6.61 6.29
C MET A 1 17.87 -5.65 6.56
N CYS A 2 17.12 -5.25 5.54
CA CYS A 2 15.97 -4.36 5.69
C CYS A 2 14.72 -5.25 5.89
N GLU A 3 14.58 -5.84 7.07
CA GLU A 3 13.41 -6.63 7.45
C GLU A 3 12.93 -6.17 8.82
N ILE A 4 11.96 -5.24 8.86
CA ILE A 4 11.10 -5.03 10.04
C ILE A 4 9.72 -4.55 9.51
N PRO A 5 8.63 -4.72 10.27
CA PRO A 5 7.32 -5.14 9.77
C PRO A 5 6.69 -4.13 8.84
N LEU A 6 6.17 -4.65 7.73
CA LEU A 6 5.30 -3.92 6.85
C LEU A 6 3.91 -3.87 7.48
N ASN A 7 3.64 -2.80 8.21
CA ASN A 7 2.33 -2.53 8.79
C ASN A 7 1.65 -1.43 7.99
N ILE A 8 0.36 -1.60 7.75
CA ILE A 8 -0.49 -0.61 7.09
C ILE A 8 -1.44 0.06 8.10
N PHE A 9 -1.56 1.39 8.02
CA PHE A 9 -2.46 2.17 8.86
C PHE A 9 -3.05 3.38 8.13
N PRO A 10 -4.36 3.69 8.28
CA PRO A 10 -5.37 2.85 8.90
C PRO A 10 -5.64 1.58 8.08
N ASN A 11 -6.01 0.49 8.75
CA ASN A 11 -6.42 -0.76 8.12
C ASN A 11 -7.94 -0.85 7.91
N ILE A 12 -8.70 0.20 8.26
CA ILE A 12 -10.13 0.35 8.03
C ILE A 12 -10.35 1.67 7.31
N VAL A 13 -11.02 1.62 6.16
CA VAL A 13 -11.14 2.75 5.25
C VAL A 13 -12.58 2.84 4.73
N ASN A 14 -13.13 4.07 4.70
CA ASN A 14 -14.47 4.42 4.18
C ASN A 14 -14.45 5.07 2.79
N MET A 15 -15.16 4.48 1.83
CA MET A 15 -15.13 4.82 0.41
C MET A 15 -15.73 6.19 0.00
N LEU A 16 -16.14 7.04 0.94
CA LEU A 16 -16.74 8.35 0.64
C LEU A 16 -15.74 9.43 0.16
N GLY A 17 -14.43 9.13 0.07
CA GLY A 17 -13.41 10.06 -0.44
C GLY A 17 -12.08 9.41 -0.83
N GLN A 18 -11.11 10.24 -1.25
CA GLN A 18 -9.71 9.82 -1.37
C GLN A 18 -9.16 9.57 0.04
N MET A 19 -8.86 8.32 0.35
CA MET A 19 -8.22 7.97 1.61
C MET A 19 -6.76 7.65 1.42
N THR A 20 -5.98 8.08 2.38
CA THR A 20 -4.56 7.81 2.46
C THR A 20 -4.31 6.72 3.49
N VAL A 21 -3.46 5.77 3.15
CA VAL A 21 -2.91 4.78 4.07
C VAL A 21 -1.39 4.92 4.11
N ASP A 22 -0.83 4.86 5.30
CA ASP A 22 0.60 4.86 5.53
C ASP A 22 1.08 3.43 5.67
N VAL A 23 2.13 3.10 4.93
CA VAL A 23 2.84 1.82 4.96
C VAL A 23 4.17 2.08 5.65
N ASN A 24 4.36 1.45 6.79
CA ASN A 24 5.67 1.42 7.42
C ASN A 24 6.53 0.40 6.68
N ALA A 25 7.69 0.82 6.22
CA ALA A 25 8.66 -0.04 5.56
C ALA A 25 10.06 0.35 6.02
N MET A 26 11.11 -0.25 5.46
CA MET A 26 12.47 0.15 5.77
C MET A 26 13.29 0.22 4.51
N CYS A 27 14.18 1.21 4.46
CA CYS A 27 15.07 1.45 3.32
C CYS A 27 14.31 1.86 2.05
N LEU A 28 13.25 2.67 2.20
CA LEU A 28 12.56 3.27 1.06
C LEU A 28 13.44 4.30 0.36
N ASP A 29 13.53 4.22 -0.96
CA ASP A 29 14.25 5.20 -1.78
C ASP A 29 13.25 6.22 -2.36
N PRO A 30 13.36 7.52 -2.04
CA PRO A 30 12.47 8.55 -2.59
C PRO A 30 12.59 8.72 -4.12
N SER A 31 13.65 8.19 -4.73
CA SER A 31 13.84 8.17 -6.19
C SER A 31 13.06 7.04 -6.88
N VAL A 32 12.54 6.08 -6.10
CA VAL A 32 11.78 4.93 -6.61
C VAL A 32 10.29 5.19 -6.41
N THR A 33 9.51 4.91 -7.46
CA THR A 33 8.05 4.93 -7.35
C THR A 33 7.57 3.63 -6.73
N TYR A 34 6.76 3.71 -5.69
CA TYR A 34 6.15 2.54 -5.05
C TYR A 34 4.65 2.52 -5.27
N VAL A 35 4.09 1.32 -5.26
CA VAL A 35 2.65 1.10 -5.36
C VAL A 35 2.18 0.10 -4.31
N LEU A 36 0.94 0.32 -3.86
CA LEU A 36 0.20 -0.62 -3.05
C LEU A 36 -0.78 -1.37 -3.97
N MET A 37 -0.55 -2.66 -4.16
CA MET A 37 -1.48 -3.54 -4.87
C MET A 37 -2.57 -4.03 -3.92
N ILE A 38 -3.80 -4.04 -4.39
CA ILE A 38 -4.98 -4.50 -3.65
C ILE A 38 -5.57 -5.69 -4.41
N GLU A 39 -5.64 -6.86 -3.77
CA GLU A 39 -6.08 -8.13 -4.37
C GLU A 39 -5.35 -8.49 -5.67
N GLN A 40 -4.12 -8.00 -5.85
CA GLN A 40 -3.34 -8.15 -7.10
C GLN A 40 -4.05 -7.59 -8.36
N ARG A 41 -5.11 -6.79 -8.21
CA ARG A 41 -5.92 -6.24 -9.31
C ARG A 41 -5.76 -4.74 -9.41
N GLU A 42 -6.01 -4.04 -8.31
CA GLU A 42 -5.97 -2.58 -8.27
C GLU A 42 -4.62 -2.12 -7.73
N THR A 43 -4.17 -0.93 -8.17
CA THR A 43 -2.94 -0.32 -7.67
C THR A 43 -3.21 1.09 -7.17
N ALA A 44 -2.60 1.42 -6.03
CA ALA A 44 -2.65 2.74 -5.44
C ALA A 44 -1.23 3.33 -5.45
N PRO A 45 -1.02 4.54 -6.00
CA PRO A 45 0.29 5.19 -5.99
C PRO A 45 0.69 5.57 -4.57
N CYS A 46 1.97 5.37 -4.24
CA CYS A 46 2.55 5.71 -2.95
C CYS A 46 3.68 6.74 -3.08
N GLU A 47 3.71 7.66 -2.12
CA GLU A 47 4.73 8.70 -1.99
C GLU A 47 5.61 8.39 -0.77
N VAL A 48 6.93 8.30 -0.97
CA VAL A 48 7.87 8.08 0.14
C VAL A 48 7.99 9.36 0.95
N LEU A 49 7.53 9.32 2.20
CA LEU A 49 7.64 10.46 3.12
C LEU A 49 9.02 10.52 3.76
N ASN A 50 9.59 9.35 4.04
CA ASN A 50 10.93 9.16 4.58
C ASN A 50 11.38 7.71 4.33
N PRO A 51 12.65 7.34 4.62
CA PRO A 51 13.14 5.98 4.41
C PRO A 51 12.42 4.86 5.18
N ALA A 52 11.46 5.19 6.05
CA ALA A 52 10.67 4.25 6.84
C ALA A 52 9.15 4.31 6.60
N VAL A 53 8.64 5.28 5.83
CA VAL A 53 7.19 5.47 5.64
C VAL A 53 6.87 5.88 4.20
N ALA A 54 5.91 5.19 3.60
CA ALA A 54 5.28 5.58 2.34
C ALA A 54 3.78 5.84 2.56
N ARG A 55 3.24 6.88 1.92
CA ARG A 55 1.81 7.22 1.95
C ARG A 55 1.16 6.89 0.63
N CYS A 56 0.21 5.97 0.64
CA CYS A 56 -0.52 5.51 -0.54
C CYS A 56 -1.91 6.12 -0.61
N ARG A 57 -2.31 6.59 -1.79
CA ARG A 57 -3.64 7.16 -2.03
C ARG A 57 -4.55 6.09 -2.65
N LEU A 58 -5.47 5.57 -1.86
CA LEU A 58 -6.35 4.48 -2.29
C LEU A 58 -7.30 4.93 -3.41
N PRO A 59 -7.49 4.10 -4.46
CA PRO A 59 -8.52 4.35 -5.45
C PRO A 59 -9.91 4.13 -4.85
N LYS A 60 -10.94 4.61 -5.54
CA LYS A 60 -12.33 4.32 -5.18
C LYS A 60 -12.65 2.87 -5.51
N ILE A 61 -12.54 1.98 -4.53
CA ILE A 61 -12.97 0.59 -4.62
C ILE A 61 -14.45 0.52 -4.24
N LEU A 62 -15.29 -0.08 -5.08
CA LEU A 62 -16.74 -0.28 -4.80
C LEU A 62 -17.05 -1.66 -4.21
N ASP A 63 -16.09 -2.57 -4.26
CA ASP A 63 -16.18 -3.94 -3.75
C ASP A 63 -15.81 -3.95 -2.26
N TRP A 64 -16.82 -3.92 -1.39
CA TRP A 64 -16.68 -3.89 0.06
C TRP A 64 -16.05 -5.17 0.63
N GLY A 65 -15.44 -5.05 1.81
CA GLY A 65 -14.89 -6.16 2.57
C GLY A 65 -13.38 -6.10 2.78
N THR A 66 -12.84 -7.17 3.35
CA THR A 66 -11.41 -7.32 3.61
C THR A 66 -10.67 -7.61 2.31
N LYS A 67 -9.65 -6.83 2.01
CA LYS A 67 -8.79 -6.97 0.84
C LYS A 67 -7.35 -7.16 1.28
N THR A 68 -6.67 -8.09 0.66
CA THR A 68 -5.26 -8.36 0.82
C THR A 68 -4.45 -7.30 0.09
N VAL A 69 -3.38 -6.81 0.71
CA VAL A 69 -2.53 -5.78 0.12
C VAL A 69 -1.06 -6.14 0.11
N TYR A 70 -0.40 -5.69 -0.96
CA TYR A 70 1.02 -5.90 -1.22
C TYR A 70 1.69 -4.58 -1.54
N PHE A 71 2.92 -4.40 -1.08
CA PHE A 71 3.73 -3.23 -1.37
C PHE A 71 4.91 -3.64 -2.26
N GLN A 72 5.15 -2.87 -3.32
CA GLN A 72 6.24 -3.14 -4.25
C GLN A 72 6.70 -1.85 -4.96
N PRO A 73 7.94 -1.78 -5.44
CA PRO A 73 8.34 -0.77 -6.40
C PRO A 73 7.61 -0.95 -7.74
N LEU A 74 7.40 0.15 -8.47
CA LEU A 74 6.72 0.17 -9.77
C LEU A 74 7.66 -0.18 -10.93
N SER A 75 8.95 -0.44 -10.67
CA SER A 75 9.86 -1.00 -11.67
C SER A 75 9.27 -2.32 -12.15
N GLY A 76 8.83 -2.39 -13.40
CA GLY A 76 8.25 -3.59 -14.01
C GLY A 76 9.22 -4.76 -14.19
N LEU A 77 10.27 -4.85 -13.36
CA LEU A 77 11.16 -5.99 -13.28
C LEU A 77 10.39 -7.10 -12.56
N ALA A 78 10.09 -8.17 -13.29
CA ALA A 78 9.23 -9.28 -12.89
C ALA A 78 9.69 -10.06 -11.62
N ASN A 79 10.75 -9.62 -10.94
CA ASN A 79 11.33 -10.20 -9.72
C ASN A 79 11.34 -9.24 -8.52
N ASP A 80 10.75 -8.05 -8.62
CA ASP A 80 10.64 -7.17 -7.45
C ASP A 80 9.70 -7.84 -6.42
N GLU A 81 10.27 -8.14 -5.26
CA GLU A 81 9.64 -8.87 -4.17
C GLU A 81 8.32 -8.18 -3.78
N LYS A 82 7.20 -8.78 -4.20
CA LYS A 82 5.88 -8.42 -3.69
C LYS A 82 5.85 -8.71 -2.21
N ALA A 83 5.96 -7.66 -1.41
CA ALA A 83 5.94 -7.81 0.02
C ALA A 83 4.49 -7.78 0.49
N TYR A 84 4.01 -8.88 1.06
CA TYR A 84 2.71 -8.91 1.74
C TYR A 84 2.78 -8.01 2.97
N ILE A 85 1.82 -7.08 3.12
CA ILE A 85 1.83 -6.08 4.20
C ILE A 85 0.58 -6.13 5.08
N GLY A 86 -0.40 -6.96 4.75
CA GLY A 86 -1.60 -7.15 5.56
C GLY A 86 -2.92 -7.05 4.80
N TYR A 87 -3.94 -6.60 5.54
CA TYR A 87 -5.31 -6.47 5.05
C TYR A 87 -5.84 -5.06 5.28
N ILE A 88 -6.65 -4.58 4.35
CA ILE A 88 -7.46 -3.37 4.51
C ILE A 88 -8.93 -3.77 4.43
N TYR A 89 -9.74 -3.29 5.36
CA TYR A 89 -11.18 -3.42 5.32
C TYR A 89 -11.82 -2.18 4.69
N PHE A 90 -12.52 -2.39 3.58
CA PHE A 90 -13.31 -1.36 2.92
C PHE A 90 -14.77 -1.46 3.37
N GLY A 91 -15.20 -0.53 4.23
CA GLY A 91 -16.55 -0.47 4.77
C GLY A 91 -17.42 0.59 4.10
N ASN A 92 -18.73 0.37 4.12
CA ASN A 92 -19.71 1.43 3.88
C ASN A 92 -20.01 2.05 5.25
N SER A 93 -19.53 3.27 5.52
CA SER A 93 -19.83 3.96 6.79
C SER A 93 -21.26 4.44 6.84
#